data_AF-A0A5E4X339-F1
#
_entry.id   AF-A0A5E4X339-F1
#
_cell.length_a   1.000
_cell.length_b   1.000
_cell.length_c   1.000
_cell.angle_alpha   90.00
_cell.angle_beta   90.00
_cell.angle_gamma   90.00
#
_symmetry.space_group_name_H-M   'P 1'
#
loop_
_entity.id
_entity.type
_entity.pdbx_description
1 polymer ?
#
loop_
_entity_poly.entity_id
_entity_poly.type
_entity_poly.pdbx_seq_one_letter_code
_entity_poly.pdbx_strand_id
1 'polypeptide(L)'
;MDMILFHPQGLILRNGPAGKARFAIRDLASGREVSLGSDWQTAYARWLEMRRASTVAPDPIRLSWLIIEFAERHRPGAIKARRIFTKEIRLLVQAMQEIGDPLVAELGEVDSHAFRAMSPVGVIRTETLIRRLRQIWRWANSEAFADRACPWHAHTRERQIRVEMVELVARYLPEVALQEIGAMALASCVGSGARAGEDLVSLTRAVRQAARQACMEAWRDGRPDLIPALRRCDLQWFLEAKTPDASQSPTAGELILGHERIEVVDNLRKKASTGRKILAESNPTDQDVQ
;
A
#
# COMPACT_ATOMS: atom_id res chain seq x y z
N MET A 1 28.84 -16.97 -12.01
CA MET A 1 28.36 -17.88 -10.95
C MET A 1 27.74 -17.02 -9.88
N ASP A 2 26.42 -17.01 -9.77
CA ASP A 2 25.70 -16.47 -8.61
C ASP A 2 24.27 -16.99 -8.69
N MET A 3 24.12 -18.21 -8.20
CA MET A 3 22.84 -18.90 -8.09
C MET A 3 22.58 -19.22 -6.62
N ILE A 4 22.69 -18.20 -5.75
CA ILE A 4 22.00 -18.20 -4.46
C ILE A 4 20.51 -17.95 -4.78
N LEU A 5 19.91 -18.92 -5.47
CA LEU A 5 18.49 -19.16 -5.40
C LEU A 5 18.23 -19.48 -3.94
N PHE A 6 17.38 -18.69 -3.28
CA PHE A 6 16.71 -19.10 -2.05
C PHE A 6 16.14 -20.51 -2.29
N HIS A 7 16.87 -21.52 -1.82
CA HIS A 7 16.41 -22.89 -1.72
C HIS A 7 15.48 -22.89 -0.50
N PRO A 8 14.22 -23.35 -0.62
CA PRO A 8 13.33 -23.42 0.52
C PRO A 8 14.05 -24.15 1.66
N GLN A 9 14.01 -23.61 2.88
CA GLN A 9 14.74 -24.20 4.01
C GLN A 9 14.38 -25.70 4.14
N GLY A 10 15.40 -26.54 4.22
CA GLY A 10 15.25 -27.99 4.35
C GLY A 10 14.99 -28.76 3.05
N LEU A 11 14.65 -28.10 1.93
CA LEU A 11 14.57 -28.78 0.63
C LEU A 11 16.00 -29.08 0.15
N ILE A 12 16.25 -30.28 -0.35
CA ILE A 12 17.57 -30.77 -0.78
C ILE A 12 17.44 -31.29 -2.22
N LEU A 13 18.30 -30.80 -3.11
CA LEU A 13 18.48 -31.39 -4.43
C LEU A 13 19.56 -32.49 -4.35
N ARG A 14 19.21 -33.70 -4.76
CA ARG A 14 20.10 -34.85 -4.89
C ARG A 14 20.19 -35.28 -6.35
N ASN A 15 21.34 -35.81 -6.74
CA ASN A 15 21.47 -36.53 -8.01
C ASN A 15 20.99 -37.97 -7.77
N GLY A 16 19.91 -38.35 -8.43
CA GLY A 16 19.39 -39.71 -8.42
C GLY A 16 20.18 -40.64 -9.36
N PRO A 17 19.83 -41.93 -9.37
CA PRO A 17 20.38 -42.89 -10.32
C PRO A 17 20.18 -42.40 -11.77
N ALA A 18 21.19 -42.56 -12.62
CA ALA A 18 21.24 -42.06 -14.00
C ALA A 18 21.24 -40.52 -14.15
N GLY A 19 21.69 -39.76 -13.14
CA GLY A 19 21.89 -38.31 -13.24
C GLY A 19 20.61 -37.48 -13.19
N LYS A 20 19.46 -38.10 -12.89
CA LYS A 20 18.18 -37.39 -12.75
C LYS A 20 18.11 -36.66 -11.42
N ALA A 21 17.75 -35.38 -11.44
CA ALA A 21 17.49 -34.59 -10.24
C ALA A 21 16.38 -35.23 -9.38
N ARG A 22 16.60 -35.34 -8.07
CA ARG A 22 15.63 -35.79 -7.08
C ARG A 22 15.59 -34.79 -5.92
N PHE A 23 14.40 -34.32 -5.59
CA PHE A 23 14.16 -33.41 -4.49
C PHE A 23 13.71 -34.18 -3.26
N ALA A 24 14.25 -33.83 -2.11
CA ALA A 24 13.92 -34.41 -0.81
C ALA A 24 13.85 -33.32 0.27
N ILE A 25 13.22 -33.63 1.39
CA ILE A 25 13.29 -32.83 2.62
C ILE A 25 13.84 -33.71 3.73
N ARG A 26 14.70 -33.15 4.59
CA ARG A 26 15.12 -33.85 5.81
C ARG A 26 14.12 -33.55 6.92
N ASP A 27 13.47 -34.59 7.43
CA ASP A 27 12.67 -34.49 8.65
C ASP A 27 13.61 -34.21 9.84
N LEU A 28 13.35 -33.11 10.55
CA LEU A 28 14.16 -32.69 11.70
C LEU A 28 13.93 -33.57 12.93
N ALA A 29 12.74 -34.18 13.06
CA ALA A 29 12.40 -35.04 14.20
C ALA A 29 13.03 -36.43 14.05
N SER A 30 13.00 -36.99 12.84
CA SER A 30 13.49 -38.35 12.58
C SER A 30 14.89 -38.39 11.96
N GLY A 31 15.44 -37.25 11.52
CA GLY A 31 16.69 -37.15 10.76
C GLY A 31 16.68 -37.80 9.38
N ARG A 32 15.54 -38.33 8.91
CA ARG A 32 15.43 -39.09 7.65
C ARG A 32 15.07 -38.17 6.49
N GLU A 33 15.53 -38.55 5.29
CA GLU A 33 15.19 -37.84 4.07
C GLU A 33 13.88 -38.40 3.48
N VAL A 34 12.86 -37.55 3.37
CA VAL A 34 11.60 -37.85 2.69
C VAL A 34 11.71 -37.37 1.25
N SER A 35 11.53 -38.28 0.29
CA SER A 35 11.58 -37.95 -1.12
C SER A 35 10.33 -37.21 -1.57
N LEU A 36 10.50 -36.08 -2.23
CA LEU A 36 9.41 -35.22 -2.71
C LEU A 36 9.12 -35.39 -4.21
N GLY A 37 10.09 -35.88 -4.99
CA GLY A 37 9.90 -36.24 -6.41
C GLY A 37 11.12 -35.90 -7.26
N SER A 38 11.02 -36.08 -8.58
CA SER A 38 12.06 -35.68 -9.54
C SER A 38 11.76 -34.36 -10.26
N ASP A 39 10.52 -33.90 -10.22
CA ASP A 39 10.08 -32.63 -10.78
C ASP A 39 10.05 -31.54 -9.69
N TRP A 40 10.54 -30.35 -10.02
CA TRP A 40 10.62 -29.21 -9.09
C TRP A 40 9.22 -28.74 -8.66
N GLN A 41 8.26 -28.66 -9.59
CA GLN A 41 6.93 -28.12 -9.27
C GLN A 41 6.19 -29.05 -8.29
N THR A 42 6.23 -30.35 -8.57
CA THR A 42 5.64 -31.40 -7.74
C THR A 42 6.30 -31.46 -6.36
N ALA A 43 7.63 -31.42 -6.32
CA ALA A 43 8.37 -31.46 -5.06
C ALA A 43 8.12 -30.22 -4.20
N TYR A 44 8.04 -29.04 -4.83
CA TYR A 44 7.73 -27.79 -4.14
C TYR A 44 6.29 -27.76 -3.62
N ALA A 45 5.32 -28.27 -4.37
CA ALA A 45 3.93 -28.39 -3.90
C ALA A 45 3.81 -29.28 -2.65
N ARG A 46 4.47 -30.45 -2.65
CA ARG A 46 4.50 -31.35 -1.49
C ARG A 46 5.23 -30.75 -0.30
N TRP A 47 6.35 -30.07 -0.54
CA TRP A 47 7.07 -29.33 0.50
C TRP A 47 6.18 -28.26 1.13
N LEU A 48 5.41 -27.52 0.32
CA LEU A 48 4.47 -26.51 0.80
C LEU A 48 3.37 -27.11 1.67
N GLU A 49 2.78 -28.25 1.28
CA GLU A 49 1.77 -28.96 2.07
C GLU A 49 2.32 -29.38 3.44
N MET A 50 3.49 -30.03 3.46
CA MET A 50 4.14 -30.46 4.69
C MET A 50 4.45 -29.27 5.60
N ARG A 51 4.91 -28.16 5.02
CA ARG A 51 5.21 -26.96 5.77
C ARG A 51 3.97 -26.30 6.33
N ARG A 52 2.89 -26.16 5.55
CA ARG A 52 1.60 -25.62 6.05
C ARG A 52 1.08 -26.38 7.25
N ALA A 53 1.22 -27.71 7.25
CA ALA A 53 0.82 -28.55 8.38
C ALA A 53 1.73 -28.39 9.63
N SER A 54 2.94 -27.88 9.45
CA SER A 54 3.98 -27.80 10.49
C SER A 54 4.32 -26.37 10.94
N THR A 55 3.89 -25.34 10.21
CA THR A 55 4.18 -23.95 10.55
C THR A 55 3.38 -23.55 11.79
N VAL A 56 4.06 -23.48 12.92
CA VAL A 56 3.55 -22.78 14.11
C VAL A 56 3.95 -21.32 13.96
N ALA A 57 2.96 -20.43 13.92
CA ALA A 57 3.22 -18.99 13.88
C ALA A 57 3.87 -18.55 15.22
N PRO A 58 4.89 -17.69 15.19
CA PRO A 58 5.47 -17.14 16.41
C PRO A 58 4.46 -16.22 17.10
N ASP A 59 4.41 -16.24 18.43
CA ASP A 59 3.59 -15.33 19.22
C ASP A 59 4.52 -14.44 20.08
N PRO A 60 4.60 -13.12 19.84
CA PRO A 60 3.80 -12.34 18.88
C PRO A 60 4.32 -12.40 17.42
N ILE A 61 3.38 -12.32 16.46
CA ILE A 61 3.70 -12.31 15.03
C ILE A 61 4.27 -10.95 14.63
N ARG A 62 5.48 -10.94 14.06
CA ARG A 62 6.12 -9.76 13.46
C ARG A 62 5.82 -9.64 11.97
N LEU A 63 5.83 -8.43 11.44
CA LEU A 63 5.60 -8.21 10.01
C LEU A 63 6.68 -8.80 9.11
N SER A 64 7.95 -8.71 9.50
CA SER A 64 9.04 -9.34 8.74
C SER A 64 8.81 -10.84 8.55
N TRP A 65 8.39 -11.54 9.62
CA TRP A 65 8.04 -12.96 9.58
C TRP A 65 6.86 -13.21 8.63
N LEU A 66 5.79 -12.42 8.74
CA LEU A 66 4.60 -12.55 7.89
C LEU A 66 4.94 -12.37 6.40
N ILE A 67 5.81 -11.41 6.08
CA ILE A 67 6.27 -11.13 4.71
C ILE A 67 7.11 -12.31 4.18
N ILE A 68 7.99 -12.88 5.00
CA ILE A 68 8.82 -14.03 4.63
C ILE A 68 7.95 -15.28 4.41
N GLU A 69 7.01 -15.56 5.33
CA GLU A 69 6.13 -16.72 5.24
C GLU A 69 5.22 -16.62 4.00
N PHE A 70 4.68 -15.42 3.71
CA PHE A 70 3.97 -15.18 2.45
C PHE A 70 4.84 -15.46 1.23
N ALA A 71 6.09 -14.98 1.25
CA ALA A 71 7.01 -15.13 0.13
C ALA A 71 7.34 -16.60 -0.19
N GLU A 72 7.44 -17.42 0.85
CA GLU A 72 7.71 -18.84 0.72
C GLU A 72 6.49 -19.62 0.23
N ARG A 73 5.26 -19.18 0.55
CA ARG A 73 4.01 -19.82 0.10
C ARG A 73 3.51 -19.37 -1.28
N HIS A 74 3.86 -18.16 -1.71
CA HIS A 74 3.32 -17.53 -2.94
C HIS A 74 4.39 -17.26 -4.00
N ARG A 75 5.44 -18.09 -4.02
CA ARG A 75 6.57 -17.88 -4.93
C ARG A 75 6.14 -18.03 -6.41
N PRO A 76 6.41 -17.04 -7.27
CA PRO A 76 6.07 -17.16 -8.69
C PRO A 76 6.85 -18.29 -9.40
N GLY A 77 6.14 -19.01 -10.27
CA GLY A 77 6.73 -20.06 -11.12
C GLY A 77 7.73 -19.50 -12.12
N ALA A 78 7.38 -18.42 -12.83
CA ALA A 78 8.22 -17.81 -13.87
C ALA A 78 9.47 -17.13 -13.31
N ILE A 79 10.64 -17.37 -13.93
CA ILE A 79 11.96 -16.89 -13.46
C ILE A 79 12.01 -15.36 -13.32
N LYS A 80 11.52 -14.62 -14.33
CA LYS A 80 11.52 -13.16 -14.33
C LYS A 80 10.65 -12.59 -13.21
N ALA A 81 9.43 -13.12 -13.06
CA ALA A 81 8.51 -12.72 -12.00
C ALA A 81 9.08 -13.05 -10.60
N ARG A 82 9.73 -14.22 -10.45
CA ARG A 82 10.40 -14.63 -9.22
C ARG A 82 11.52 -13.67 -8.82
N ARG A 83 12.36 -13.23 -9.76
CA ARG A 83 13.42 -12.24 -9.48
C ARG A 83 12.87 -10.91 -8.98
N ILE A 84 11.81 -10.40 -9.61
CA ILE A 84 11.16 -9.14 -9.19
C ILE A 84 10.53 -9.32 -7.80
N PHE A 85 9.78 -10.40 -7.61
CA PHE A 85 9.14 -10.74 -6.35
C PHE A 85 10.16 -10.82 -5.20
N THR A 86 11.28 -11.53 -5.39
CA THR A 86 12.33 -11.62 -4.37
C THR A 86 12.94 -10.26 -4.04
N LYS A 87 13.11 -9.36 -5.02
CA LYS A 87 13.58 -7.99 -4.75
C LYS A 87 12.55 -7.20 -3.94
N GLU A 88 11.26 -7.28 -4.29
CA GLU A 88 10.18 -6.62 -3.55
C GLU A 88 10.11 -7.11 -2.10
N ILE A 89 10.17 -8.43 -1.88
CA ILE A 89 10.14 -9.03 -0.54
C ILE A 89 11.34 -8.57 0.30
N ARG A 90 12.56 -8.55 -0.26
CA ARG A 90 13.74 -8.06 0.48
C ARG A 90 13.60 -6.60 0.89
N LEU A 91 13.12 -5.75 -0.01
CA LEU A 91 12.88 -4.34 0.28
C LEU A 91 11.82 -4.16 1.37
N LEU A 92 10.74 -4.96 1.34
CA LEU A 92 9.71 -4.92 2.37
C LEU A 92 10.26 -5.34 3.73
N VAL A 93 10.99 -6.46 3.82
CA VAL A 93 11.58 -6.92 5.08
C VAL A 93 12.55 -5.88 5.64
N GLN A 94 13.43 -5.34 4.80
CA GLN A 94 14.36 -4.30 5.22
C GLN A 94 13.63 -3.06 5.73
N ALA A 95 12.62 -2.57 4.99
CA ALA A 95 11.86 -1.41 5.40
C ALA A 95 11.06 -1.66 6.70
N MET A 96 10.52 -2.86 6.91
CA MET A 96 9.88 -3.20 8.19
C MET A 96 10.89 -3.18 9.34
N GLN A 97 12.11 -3.70 9.13
CA GLN A 97 13.17 -3.67 10.14
C GLN A 97 13.62 -2.24 10.48
N GLU A 98 13.72 -1.37 9.47
CA GLU A 98 14.06 0.05 9.66
C GLU A 98 13.01 0.81 10.50
N ILE A 99 11.74 0.41 10.44
CA ILE A 99 10.66 0.98 11.26
C ILE A 99 10.45 0.25 12.61
N GLY A 100 11.38 -0.62 13.01
CA GLY A 100 11.32 -1.35 14.30
C GLY A 100 10.63 -2.71 14.26
N ASP A 101 10.32 -3.23 13.08
CA ASP A 101 9.63 -4.51 12.81
C ASP A 101 8.36 -4.71 13.66
N PRO A 102 7.32 -3.91 13.39
CA PRO A 102 6.12 -3.84 14.22
C PRO A 102 5.39 -5.18 14.31
N LEU A 103 4.69 -5.37 15.42
CA LEU A 103 3.83 -6.54 15.63
C LEU A 103 2.58 -6.44 14.75
N VAL A 104 2.14 -7.57 14.21
CA VAL A 104 0.93 -7.64 13.37
C VAL A 104 -0.32 -7.22 14.14
N ALA A 105 -0.36 -7.43 15.45
CA ALA A 105 -1.47 -7.00 16.31
C ALA A 105 -1.44 -5.48 16.62
N GLU A 106 -0.27 -4.85 16.62
CA GLU A 106 -0.10 -3.45 17.03
C GLU A 106 -0.05 -2.48 15.85
N LEU A 107 0.31 -2.96 14.66
CA LEU A 107 0.44 -2.16 13.43
C LEU A 107 -0.72 -1.16 13.19
N GLY A 108 -0.43 0.13 13.24
CA GLY A 108 -1.43 1.18 13.07
C GLY A 108 -1.36 1.90 11.73
N GLU A 109 -2.12 2.98 11.63
CA GLU A 109 -1.95 3.96 10.56
C GLU A 109 -0.58 4.67 10.66
N VAL A 110 -0.07 4.89 11.88
CA VAL A 110 1.26 5.49 12.13
C VAL A 110 2.37 4.75 11.39
N ASP A 111 2.46 3.43 11.55
CA ASP A 111 3.48 2.61 10.88
C ASP A 111 3.31 2.63 9.36
N SER A 112 2.05 2.74 8.90
CA SER A 112 1.73 2.87 7.48
C SER A 112 2.22 4.19 6.91
N HIS A 113 2.17 5.28 7.69
CA HIS A 113 2.73 6.59 7.33
C HIS A 113 4.25 6.57 7.37
N ALA A 114 4.83 6.02 8.45
CA ALA A 114 6.28 5.85 8.60
C ALA A 114 6.88 5.12 7.39
N PHE A 115 6.25 4.02 6.95
CA PHE A 115 6.67 3.29 5.76
C PHE A 115 6.62 4.14 4.48
N ARG A 116 5.55 4.94 4.29
CA ARG A 116 5.39 5.80 3.11
C ARG A 116 6.41 6.94 3.07
N ALA A 117 6.79 7.45 4.24
CA ALA A 117 7.76 8.54 4.41
C ALA A 117 9.21 8.05 4.21
N MET A 118 9.57 6.92 4.81
CA MET A 118 10.96 6.43 4.81
C MET A 118 11.36 5.65 3.56
N SER A 119 10.42 5.23 2.71
CA SER A 119 10.71 4.34 1.58
C SER A 119 11.78 4.90 0.61
N PRO A 120 12.99 4.30 0.57
CA PRO A 120 14.14 4.83 -0.18
C PRO A 120 14.03 4.58 -1.69
N VAL A 121 13.02 3.83 -2.13
CA VAL A 121 12.86 3.37 -3.51
C VAL A 121 12.03 4.31 -4.39
N GLY A 122 11.68 5.49 -3.86
CA GLY A 122 10.86 6.48 -4.56
C GLY A 122 9.37 6.10 -4.61
N VAL A 123 8.55 7.07 -4.98
CA VAL A 123 7.07 7.03 -4.93
C VAL A 123 6.44 5.82 -5.61
N ILE A 124 6.79 5.62 -6.89
CA ILE A 124 6.13 4.62 -7.74
C ILE A 124 6.38 3.23 -7.18
N ARG A 125 7.63 2.97 -6.75
CA ARG A 125 7.98 1.69 -6.15
C ARG A 125 7.34 1.54 -4.78
N THR A 126 7.24 2.60 -3.97
CA THR A 126 6.54 2.57 -2.68
C THR A 126 5.11 2.09 -2.84
N GLU A 127 4.34 2.62 -3.80
CA GLU A 127 2.96 2.15 -4.04
C GLU A 127 2.89 0.70 -4.53
N THR A 128 3.87 0.25 -5.33
CA THR A 128 3.98 -1.18 -5.71
C THR A 128 4.23 -2.07 -4.49
N LEU A 129 5.11 -1.64 -3.58
CA LEU A 129 5.36 -2.34 -2.33
C LEU A 129 4.12 -2.36 -1.42
N ILE A 130 3.37 -1.26 -1.35
CA ILE A 130 2.10 -1.20 -0.61
C ILE A 130 1.05 -2.16 -1.19
N ARG A 131 0.94 -2.25 -2.52
CA ARG A 131 0.06 -3.26 -3.14
C ARG A 131 0.45 -4.67 -2.73
N ARG A 132 1.75 -4.95 -2.60
CA ARG A 132 2.25 -6.24 -2.09
C ARG A 132 1.89 -6.42 -0.62
N LEU A 133 2.08 -5.43 0.24
CA LEU A 133 1.65 -5.47 1.64
C LEU A 133 0.16 -5.75 1.79
N ARG A 134 -0.70 -5.15 0.96
CA ARG A 134 -2.15 -5.47 0.94
C ARG A 134 -2.45 -6.91 0.52
N GLN A 135 -1.64 -7.50 -0.36
CA GLN A 135 -1.78 -8.92 -0.72
C GLN A 135 -1.37 -9.81 0.43
N ILE A 136 -0.24 -9.49 1.07
CA ILE A 136 0.26 -10.19 2.27
C ILE A 136 -0.80 -10.11 3.37
N TRP A 137 -1.38 -8.94 3.62
CA TRP A 137 -2.40 -8.76 4.66
C TRP A 137 -3.69 -9.52 4.38
N ARG A 138 -4.17 -9.52 3.13
CA ARG A 138 -5.33 -10.32 2.75
C ARG A 138 -5.10 -11.81 2.94
N TRP A 139 -3.90 -12.28 2.60
CA TRP A 139 -3.50 -13.65 2.87
C TRP A 139 -3.41 -13.93 4.38
N ALA A 140 -2.80 -13.04 5.16
CA ALA A 140 -2.70 -13.16 6.61
C ALA A 140 -4.08 -13.29 7.27
N ASN A 141 -5.05 -12.47 6.85
CA ASN A 141 -6.43 -12.56 7.32
C ASN A 141 -7.07 -13.91 6.93
N SER A 142 -6.79 -14.44 5.74
CA SER A 142 -7.31 -15.76 5.34
C SER A 142 -6.71 -16.94 6.10
N GLU A 143 -5.51 -16.76 6.68
CA GLU A 143 -4.82 -17.76 7.51
C GLU A 143 -5.02 -17.50 9.02
N ALA A 144 -5.87 -16.53 9.39
CA ALA A 144 -6.08 -16.09 10.77
C ALA A 144 -4.81 -15.60 11.50
N PHE A 145 -3.78 -15.16 10.77
CA PHE A 145 -2.60 -14.48 11.36
C PHE A 145 -2.86 -13.01 11.67
N ALA A 146 -3.90 -12.43 11.09
CA ALA A 146 -4.40 -11.10 11.37
C ALA A 146 -5.94 -11.17 11.43
N ASP A 147 -6.53 -10.36 12.28
CA ASP A 147 -7.97 -10.35 12.61
C ASP A 147 -8.65 -9.01 12.29
N ARG A 148 -7.90 -8.08 11.68
CA ARG A 148 -8.33 -6.70 11.45
C ARG A 148 -8.16 -6.23 10.01
N ALA A 149 -8.75 -5.07 9.75
CA ALA A 149 -8.67 -4.40 8.46
C ALA A 149 -7.20 -4.04 8.10
N CYS A 150 -6.90 -4.01 6.79
CA CYS A 150 -5.55 -3.77 6.31
C CYS A 150 -5.15 -2.30 6.51
N PRO A 151 -4.12 -1.98 7.32
CA PRO A 151 -3.83 -0.58 7.66
C PRO A 151 -3.36 0.24 6.45
N TRP A 152 -2.81 -0.41 5.42
CA TRP A 152 -2.49 0.24 4.15
C TRP A 152 -3.67 0.35 3.19
N HIS A 153 -4.85 0.79 3.62
CA HIS A 153 -5.99 0.97 2.70
C HIS A 153 -5.69 1.94 1.53
N ALA A 154 -6.45 1.81 0.43
CA ALA A 154 -6.38 2.77 -0.68
C ALA A 154 -6.91 4.15 -0.29
N HIS A 155 -7.89 4.17 0.62
CA HIS A 155 -8.64 5.35 1.04
C HIS A 155 -7.89 6.26 2.02
N THR A 156 -6.85 5.79 2.73
CA THR A 156 -6.13 6.63 3.69
C THR A 156 -5.48 7.83 3.01
N ARG A 157 -4.92 7.66 1.80
CA ARG A 157 -4.34 8.79 1.06
C ARG A 157 -5.38 9.78 0.55
N GLU A 158 -6.53 9.31 0.10
CA GLU A 158 -7.62 10.20 -0.36
C GLU A 158 -8.23 10.94 0.83
N ARG A 159 -8.47 10.25 1.95
CA ARG A 159 -8.92 10.85 3.21
C ARG A 159 -7.93 11.89 3.71
N GLN A 160 -6.63 11.62 3.65
CA GLN A 160 -5.59 12.60 3.99
C GLN A 160 -5.67 13.84 3.12
N ILE A 161 -5.68 13.69 1.79
CA ILE A 161 -5.82 14.83 0.88
C ILE A 161 -7.11 15.61 1.21
N ARG A 162 -8.22 14.94 1.54
CA ARG A 162 -9.45 15.62 1.96
C ARG A 162 -9.27 16.42 3.25
N VAL A 163 -8.68 15.82 4.29
CA VAL A 163 -8.38 16.50 5.57
C VAL A 163 -7.47 17.72 5.34
N GLU A 164 -6.45 17.58 4.49
CA GLU A 164 -5.53 18.65 4.13
C GLU A 164 -6.24 19.79 3.38
N MET A 165 -7.08 19.45 2.40
CA MET A 165 -7.86 20.46 1.66
C MET A 165 -8.86 21.15 2.59
N VAL A 166 -9.46 20.42 3.53
CA VAL A 166 -10.35 20.96 4.56
C VAL A 166 -9.60 21.97 5.43
N GLU A 167 -8.39 21.67 5.90
CA GLU A 167 -7.58 22.60 6.70
C GLU A 167 -7.21 23.88 5.94
N LEU A 168 -6.87 23.76 4.65
CA LEU A 168 -6.59 24.93 3.80
C LEU A 168 -7.83 25.80 3.60
N VAL A 169 -8.98 25.18 3.33
CA VAL A 169 -10.26 25.90 3.14
C VAL A 169 -10.78 26.49 4.45
N ALA A 170 -10.54 25.84 5.58
CA ALA A 170 -10.97 26.29 6.91
C ALA A 170 -10.45 27.69 7.27
N ARG A 171 -9.28 28.09 6.77
CA ARG A 171 -8.69 29.42 7.01
C ARG A 171 -9.54 30.58 6.49
N TYR A 172 -10.42 30.31 5.54
CA TYR A 172 -11.30 31.30 4.92
C TYR A 172 -12.76 31.16 5.36
N LEU A 173 -13.05 30.22 6.26
CA LEU A 173 -14.37 30.10 6.85
C LEU A 173 -14.50 31.06 8.06
N PRO A 174 -15.67 31.68 8.24
CA PRO A 174 -15.98 32.37 9.49
C PRO A 174 -15.92 31.39 10.67
N GLU A 175 -15.40 31.85 11.81
CA GLU A 175 -15.27 31.05 13.03
C GLU A 175 -16.62 30.43 13.47
N VAL A 176 -17.72 31.19 13.33
CA VAL A 176 -19.08 30.74 13.61
C VAL A 176 -19.45 29.51 12.76
N ALA A 177 -19.11 29.53 11.46
CA ALA A 177 -19.38 28.40 10.57
C ALA A 177 -18.54 27.17 10.93
N LEU A 178 -17.29 27.36 11.35
CA LEU A 178 -16.44 26.25 11.82
C LEU A 178 -16.99 25.60 13.09
N GLN A 179 -17.53 26.41 14.02
CA GLN A 179 -18.15 25.93 15.25
C GLN A 179 -19.44 25.14 14.96
N GLU A 180 -20.29 25.64 14.07
CA GLU A 180 -21.52 24.95 13.64
C GLU A 180 -21.22 23.62 12.95
N ILE A 181 -20.22 23.59 12.06
CA ILE A 181 -19.73 22.35 11.42
C ILE A 181 -19.22 21.36 12.46
N GLY A 182 -18.45 21.83 13.45
CA GLY A 182 -17.94 21.00 14.54
C GLY A 182 -19.06 20.40 15.39
N ALA A 183 -20.06 21.22 15.74
CA ALA A 183 -21.25 20.76 16.47
C ALA A 183 -22.05 19.72 15.67
N MET A 184 -22.18 19.91 14.35
CA MET A 184 -22.87 18.97 13.45
C MET A 184 -22.13 17.64 13.31
N ALA A 185 -20.78 17.66 13.22
CA ALA A 185 -19.97 16.45 13.17
C ALA A 185 -20.11 15.62 14.45
N LEU A 186 -20.13 16.29 15.61
CA LEU A 186 -20.34 15.64 16.91
C LEU A 186 -21.77 15.09 17.04
N ALA A 187 -22.80 15.85 16.65
CA ALA A 187 -24.19 15.40 16.70
C ALA A 187 -24.46 14.18 15.80
N SER A 188 -23.80 14.11 14.64
CA SER A 188 -23.88 12.98 13.71
C SER A 188 -23.29 11.69 14.30
N CYS A 189 -22.27 11.80 15.16
CA CYS A 189 -21.69 10.66 15.88
C CYS A 189 -22.59 10.12 16.99
N VAL A 190 -23.47 10.96 17.55
CA VAL A 190 -24.32 10.62 18.72
C VAL A 190 -25.73 10.18 18.30
N GLY A 191 -26.02 10.11 16.99
CA GLY A 191 -27.32 9.64 16.47
C GLY A 191 -28.50 10.59 16.76
N SER A 192 -28.22 11.82 17.18
CA SER A 192 -29.24 12.82 17.49
C SER A 192 -29.67 13.53 16.21
N GLY A 193 -30.62 12.94 15.49
CA GLY A 193 -31.24 13.55 14.31
C GLY A 193 -32.24 14.63 14.69
N ALA A 194 -31.82 15.89 14.81
CA ALA A 194 -32.75 17.02 14.76
C ALA A 194 -32.06 18.36 14.44
N ARG A 195 -32.66 19.09 13.48
CA ARG A 195 -32.43 20.50 13.07
C ARG A 195 -31.22 20.74 12.15
N ALA A 196 -31.39 20.56 10.84
CA ALA A 196 -30.33 20.86 9.87
C ALA A 196 -30.83 21.13 8.44
N GLY A 197 -32.03 21.70 8.24
CA GLY A 197 -32.54 21.96 6.88
C GLY A 197 -31.95 23.22 6.25
N GLU A 198 -32.11 24.36 6.93
CA GLU A 198 -31.67 25.67 6.44
C GLU A 198 -30.19 25.95 6.75
N ASP A 199 -29.69 25.46 7.89
CA ASP A 199 -28.29 25.60 8.30
C ASP A 199 -27.31 24.82 7.39
N LEU A 200 -27.76 23.73 6.77
CA LEU A 200 -26.90 22.96 5.87
C LEU A 200 -26.61 23.69 4.56
N VAL A 201 -27.61 24.41 4.04
CA VAL A 201 -27.51 25.15 2.78
C VAL A 201 -26.60 26.36 2.96
N SER A 202 -26.75 27.08 4.07
CA SER A 202 -25.88 28.22 4.42
C SER A 202 -24.42 27.77 4.60
N LEU A 203 -24.18 26.69 5.35
CA LEU A 203 -22.85 26.14 5.57
C LEU A 203 -22.22 25.58 4.28
N THR A 204 -22.99 24.88 3.45
CA THR A 204 -22.49 24.41 2.14
C THR A 204 -22.07 25.57 1.25
N ARG A 205 -22.83 26.68 1.28
CA ARG A 205 -22.48 27.90 0.53
C ARG A 205 -21.21 28.55 1.07
N ALA A 206 -21.07 28.63 2.39
CA ALA A 206 -19.88 29.17 3.05
C ALA A 206 -18.63 28.37 2.69
N VAL A 207 -18.69 27.03 2.75
CA VAL A 207 -17.59 26.13 2.36
C VAL A 207 -17.19 26.34 0.90
N ARG A 208 -18.15 26.43 -0.01
CA ARG A 208 -17.87 26.69 -1.44
C ARG A 208 -17.23 28.07 -1.67
N GLN A 209 -17.63 29.08 -0.91
CA GLN A 209 -17.04 30.42 -1.02
C GLN A 209 -15.61 30.45 -0.48
N ALA A 210 -15.37 29.83 0.67
CA ALA A 210 -14.04 29.64 1.22
C ALA A 210 -13.13 28.85 0.27
N ALA A 211 -13.64 27.79 -0.36
CA ALA A 211 -12.89 27.01 -1.34
C ALA A 211 -12.49 27.83 -2.58
N ARG A 212 -13.34 28.75 -3.03
CA ARG A 212 -13.00 29.69 -4.11
C ARG A 212 -11.90 30.66 -3.69
N GLN A 213 -11.93 31.17 -2.47
CA GLN A 213 -10.87 32.03 -1.93
C GLN A 213 -9.54 31.28 -1.81
N ALA A 214 -9.55 30.06 -1.28
CA ALA A 214 -8.38 29.19 -1.23
C ALA A 214 -7.81 28.90 -2.65
N CYS A 215 -8.67 28.71 -3.66
CA CYS A 215 -8.24 28.55 -5.04
C CYS A 215 -7.55 29.82 -5.61
N MET A 216 -8.05 31.01 -5.27
CA MET A 216 -7.43 32.27 -5.71
C MET A 216 -6.06 32.46 -5.06
N GLU A 217 -5.93 32.13 -3.77
CA GLU A 217 -4.64 32.17 -3.07
C GLU A 217 -3.67 31.14 -3.63
N ALA A 218 -4.10 29.90 -3.83
CA ALA A 218 -3.28 28.87 -4.47
C ALA A 218 -2.80 29.29 -5.88
N TRP A 219 -3.63 29.99 -6.66
CA TRP A 219 -3.22 30.54 -7.95
C TRP A 219 -2.16 31.64 -7.80
N ARG A 220 -2.37 32.58 -6.88
CA ARG A 220 -1.44 33.68 -6.60
C ARG A 220 -0.09 33.16 -6.11
N ASP A 221 -0.11 32.12 -5.29
CA ASP A 221 1.08 31.52 -4.67
C ASP A 221 1.79 30.54 -5.63
N GLY A 222 1.38 30.48 -6.90
CA GLY A 222 2.03 29.65 -7.93
C GLY A 222 1.75 28.15 -7.78
N ARG A 223 0.64 27.80 -7.11
CA ARG A 223 0.18 26.42 -6.86
C ARG A 223 -1.13 26.07 -7.58
N PRO A 224 -1.19 26.20 -8.93
CA PRO A 224 -2.41 25.87 -9.69
C PRO A 224 -2.77 24.38 -9.64
N ASP A 225 -1.82 23.53 -9.29
CA ASP A 225 -1.93 22.09 -9.04
C ASP A 225 -2.99 21.73 -7.98
N LEU A 226 -3.17 22.59 -6.97
CA LEU A 226 -4.12 22.36 -5.87
C LEU A 226 -5.57 22.69 -6.25
N ILE A 227 -5.80 23.50 -7.27
CA ILE A 227 -7.13 24.03 -7.61
C ILE A 227 -8.17 22.95 -7.92
N PRO A 228 -7.86 21.90 -8.71
CA PRO A 228 -8.83 20.83 -8.97
C PRO A 228 -9.26 20.08 -7.70
N ALA A 229 -8.40 20.02 -6.67
CA ALA A 229 -8.72 19.40 -5.39
C ALA A 229 -9.53 20.35 -4.50
N LEU A 230 -9.10 21.61 -4.38
CA LEU A 230 -9.80 22.64 -3.61
C LEU A 230 -11.23 22.89 -4.12
N ARG A 231 -11.46 22.86 -5.44
CA ARG A 231 -12.80 23.00 -6.04
C ARG A 231 -13.77 21.87 -5.69
N ARG A 232 -13.25 20.70 -5.31
CA ARG A 232 -14.05 19.54 -4.91
C ARG A 232 -14.36 19.52 -3.42
N CYS A 233 -13.77 20.41 -2.64
CA CYS A 233 -14.00 20.51 -1.21
C CYS A 233 -15.47 20.85 -0.94
N ASP A 234 -16.14 20.02 -0.14
CA ASP A 234 -17.56 20.17 0.22
C ASP A 234 -17.75 20.05 1.73
N LEU A 235 -18.97 20.34 2.20
CA LEU A 235 -19.30 20.29 3.62
C LEU A 235 -19.10 18.88 4.20
N GLN A 236 -19.35 17.84 3.42
CA GLN A 236 -19.21 16.45 3.85
C GLN A 236 -17.75 16.12 4.22
N TRP A 237 -16.77 16.65 3.48
CA TRP A 237 -15.35 16.45 3.79
C TRP A 237 -14.98 17.06 5.15
N PHE A 238 -15.58 18.20 5.53
CA PHE A 238 -15.36 18.81 6.83
C PHE A 238 -15.94 17.96 7.97
N LEU A 239 -17.13 17.40 7.77
CA LEU A 239 -17.77 16.50 8.74
C LEU A 239 -16.96 15.22 8.92
N GLU A 240 -16.48 14.63 7.81
CA GLU A 240 -15.60 13.45 7.82
C GLU A 240 -14.26 13.72 8.52
N ALA A 241 -13.66 14.90 8.31
CA ALA A 241 -12.37 15.27 8.91
C ALA A 241 -12.44 15.51 10.43
N LYS A 242 -13.62 15.83 10.98
CA LYS A 242 -13.82 16.10 12.42
C LYS A 242 -14.29 14.88 13.21
N THR A 243 -14.41 13.70 12.58
CA THR A 243 -14.70 12.45 13.31
C THR A 243 -13.47 11.99 14.12
N PRO A 244 -13.66 11.44 15.33
CA PRO A 244 -12.59 11.19 16.30
C PRO A 244 -11.51 10.17 15.87
N ASP A 245 -11.71 9.43 14.77
CA ASP A 245 -10.67 8.60 14.14
C ASP A 245 -9.62 9.42 13.34
N ALA A 246 -9.77 10.74 13.23
CA ALA A 246 -8.89 11.62 12.44
C ALA A 246 -7.76 12.28 13.24
N SER A 247 -7.54 11.90 14.50
CA SER A 247 -6.67 12.61 15.46
C SER A 247 -5.16 12.53 15.20
N GLN A 248 -4.71 12.18 13.99
CA GLN A 248 -3.30 12.10 13.64
C GLN A 248 -3.06 12.60 12.20
N SER A 249 -3.25 13.91 11.96
CA SER A 249 -2.75 14.54 10.74
C SER A 249 -1.30 15.01 10.93
N PRO A 250 -0.40 14.77 9.95
CA PRO A 250 0.97 15.26 10.01
C PRO A 250 1.05 16.78 9.79
N THR A 251 2.13 17.40 10.28
CA THR A 251 2.33 18.85 10.21
C THR A 251 2.66 19.35 8.79
N ALA A 252 2.36 20.64 8.55
CA ALA A 252 2.48 21.39 7.28
C ALA A 252 3.76 21.15 6.43
N GLY A 253 4.87 20.75 7.06
CA GLY A 253 6.15 20.49 6.37
C GLY A 253 6.20 19.16 5.60
N GLU A 254 5.46 18.13 6.03
CA GLU A 254 5.44 16.81 5.37
C GLU A 254 4.58 16.80 4.08
N LEU A 255 3.76 17.83 3.92
CA LEU A 255 2.74 18.00 2.88
C LEU A 255 3.27 18.48 1.53
N ILE A 256 4.33 19.29 1.53
CA ILE A 256 4.95 19.81 0.30
C ILE A 256 5.62 18.65 -0.48
N LEU A 257 6.24 17.72 0.25
CA LEU A 257 6.91 16.54 -0.31
C LEU A 257 5.94 15.51 -0.90
N GLY A 258 4.66 15.52 -0.53
CA GLY A 258 3.63 14.64 -1.07
C GLY A 258 3.07 15.10 -2.42
N HIS A 259 3.05 16.42 -2.68
CA HIS A 259 2.46 17.00 -3.88
C HIS A 259 3.43 17.00 -5.08
N GLU A 260 4.69 17.39 -4.88
CA GLU A 260 5.76 17.20 -5.88
C GLU A 260 5.86 15.74 -6.34
N ARG A 261 5.58 14.83 -5.39
CA ARG A 261 5.51 13.38 -5.58
C ARG A 261 4.43 12.95 -6.58
N ILE A 262 3.27 13.60 -6.59
CA ILE A 262 2.14 13.30 -7.49
C ILE A 262 2.46 13.81 -8.90
N GLU A 263 2.99 15.03 -9.02
CA GLU A 263 3.37 15.59 -10.31
C GLU A 263 4.47 14.78 -10.98
N VAL A 264 5.48 14.34 -10.22
CA VAL A 264 6.54 13.48 -10.74
C VAL A 264 5.97 12.13 -11.19
N VAL A 265 5.05 11.52 -10.43
CA VAL A 265 4.43 10.24 -10.83
C VAL A 265 3.55 10.38 -12.06
N ASP A 266 2.72 11.42 -12.14
CA ASP A 266 1.85 11.64 -13.29
C ASP A 266 2.64 12.07 -14.52
N ASN A 267 3.70 12.87 -14.36
CA ASN A 267 4.63 13.18 -15.45
C ASN A 267 5.38 11.94 -15.93
N LEU A 268 5.82 11.06 -15.03
CA LEU A 268 6.46 9.80 -15.41
C LEU A 268 5.48 8.82 -16.08
N ARG A 269 4.22 8.76 -15.64
CA ARG A 269 3.18 7.94 -16.27
C ARG A 269 2.80 8.46 -17.66
N LYS A 270 2.66 9.78 -17.81
CA LYS A 270 2.45 10.43 -19.11
C LYS A 270 3.60 10.12 -20.04
N LYS A 271 4.85 10.38 -19.63
CA LYS A 271 6.07 10.06 -20.41
C LYS A 271 6.17 8.58 -20.79
N ALA A 272 5.85 7.66 -19.89
CA ALA A 272 5.86 6.22 -20.17
C ALA A 272 4.76 5.79 -21.16
N SER A 273 3.60 6.45 -21.14
CA SER A 273 2.53 6.21 -22.11
C SER A 273 2.88 6.75 -23.50
N THR A 274 3.51 7.92 -23.57
CA THR A 274 3.95 8.54 -24.83
C THR A 274 5.11 7.76 -25.45
N GLY A 275 6.07 7.29 -24.64
CA GLY A 275 7.17 6.44 -25.12
C GLY A 275 6.70 5.09 -25.67
N ARG A 276 5.62 4.52 -25.13
CA ARG A 276 4.98 3.31 -25.71
C ARG A 276 4.27 3.56 -27.02
N LYS A 277 3.68 4.75 -27.23
CA LYS A 277 3.07 5.13 -28.51
C LYS A 277 4.14 5.32 -29.59
N ILE A 278 5.23 6.01 -29.28
CA ILE A 278 6.33 6.26 -30.23
C ILE A 278 6.99 4.94 -30.67
N LEU A 279 7.18 3.98 -29.75
CA LEU A 279 7.75 2.66 -30.06
C LEU A 279 6.78 1.73 -30.84
N ALA A 280 5.47 1.96 -30.74
CA ALA A 280 4.46 1.22 -31.51
C ALA A 280 4.31 1.77 -32.93
N GLU A 281 4.54 3.07 -33.14
CA GLU A 281 4.49 3.73 -34.45
C GLU A 281 5.82 3.59 -35.23
N SER A 282 6.93 3.30 -34.56
CA SER A 282 8.25 3.14 -35.17
C SER A 282 8.57 1.72 -35.68
N ASN A 283 7.62 0.79 -35.61
CA ASN A 283 7.74 -0.54 -36.23
C ASN A 283 6.72 -0.67 -37.37
N PRO A 284 6.99 -0.12 -38.56
CA PRO A 284 6.32 -0.57 -39.76
C PRO A 284 6.78 -2.01 -40.04
N THR A 285 5.81 -2.91 -40.04
CA THR A 285 5.93 -4.31 -40.43
C THR A 285 6.49 -4.38 -41.86
N ASP A 286 7.76 -4.77 -42.00
CA ASP A 286 8.30 -5.28 -43.26
C ASP A 286 7.60 -6.61 -43.58
N GLN A 287 6.46 -6.53 -44.28
CA GLN A 287 5.92 -7.63 -45.06
C GLN A 287 5.17 -7.03 -46.25
N ASP A 288 5.87 -6.91 -47.38
CA ASP A 288 5.33 -7.20 -48.71
C ASP A 288 6.52 -7.43 -49.66
N VAL A 289 6.96 -8.68 -49.72
CA VAL A 289 7.74 -9.22 -50.85
C VAL A 289 6.81 -10.16 -51.59
N GLN A 290 6.36 -9.74 -52.77
CA GLN A 290 5.97 -10.61 -53.87
C GLN A 290 7.00 -10.46 -54.98
#